data_AF-A0A9E5LQC5-F1
#
_entry.id   AF-A0A9E5LQC5-F1
#
_cell.length_a   1.000
_cell.length_b   1.000
_cell.length_c   1.000
_cell.angle_alpha   90.00
_cell.angle_beta   90.00
_cell.angle_gamma   90.00
#
_symmetry.space_group_name_H-M   'P 1'
#
loop_
_entity.id
_entity.type
_entity.pdbx_description
1 polymer ?
#
loop_
_entity_poly.entity_id
_entity_poly.type
_entity_poly.pdbx_seq_one_letter_code
_entity_poly.pdbx_strand_id
1 'polypeptide(L)'
;MYSIIGGDGKTYGPVPAAEIRRWIAEHRADGRSMVKKEGEKEWQSLGSLEEFFSGPHRNLLPAPETSILEIQPGLKVRDCLKSAWSAFAADPWRITGVTALSWLVFFVVNLIPFAGSILGFLLNGPIMGGLFFFSRRALLREARGVEDVSETAQQRFLPCFLSTTVSQILAACPFLVGLIPTLALGLVLGGGEWSGLEGRPFLTLAILSPAIVGFLATLYLSLLWAMALPLVACTSLGFWEAMKTSWRGTRANFFEYFLLMIVLCALNFLGLFLFCIGLFLTAPLTMLATMAAYEHIFRTAVPRSR
;
A
#
# COMPACT_ATOMS: atom_id res chain seq x y z
N MET A 1 33.59 -12.03 -29.33
CA MET A 1 32.83 -12.45 -28.13
C MET A 1 32.47 -11.22 -27.29
N TYR A 2 31.65 -11.39 -26.25
CA TYR A 2 31.17 -10.31 -25.37
C TYR A 2 31.44 -10.66 -23.90
N SER A 3 31.82 -9.67 -23.09
CA SER A 3 31.80 -9.76 -21.62
C SER A 3 30.69 -8.88 -21.09
N ILE A 4 29.96 -9.32 -20.06
CA ILE A 4 28.86 -8.57 -19.44
C ILE A 4 29.09 -8.43 -17.93
N ILE A 5 28.64 -7.32 -17.33
CA ILE A 5 28.59 -7.16 -15.87
C ILE A 5 27.20 -7.58 -15.39
N GLY A 6 27.15 -8.59 -14.52
CA GLY A 6 25.92 -9.04 -13.88
C GLY A 6 25.40 -8.06 -12.83
N GLY A 7 24.14 -8.20 -12.41
CA GLY A 7 23.55 -7.38 -11.35
C GLY A 7 24.22 -7.52 -9.98
N ASP A 8 25.10 -8.51 -9.82
CA ASP A 8 25.96 -8.75 -8.66
C ASP A 8 27.32 -8.03 -8.76
N GLY A 9 27.56 -7.26 -9.83
CA GLY A 9 28.81 -6.54 -10.08
C GLY A 9 29.95 -7.42 -10.60
N LYS A 10 29.71 -8.70 -10.88
CA LYS A 10 30.74 -9.61 -11.43
C LYS A 10 30.74 -9.59 -12.94
N THR A 11 31.94 -9.72 -13.51
CA THR A 11 32.15 -9.84 -14.95
C THR A 11 32.00 -11.28 -15.40
N TYR A 12 31.13 -11.52 -16.37
CA TYR A 12 30.89 -12.80 -17.03
C TYR A 12 31.28 -12.72 -18.49
N GLY A 13 32.17 -13.60 -18.95
CA GLY A 13 32.64 -13.61 -20.34
C GLY A 13 34.06 -14.14 -20.50
N PRO A 14 34.57 -14.24 -21.73
CA PRO A 14 33.90 -13.90 -22.99
C PRO A 14 32.87 -14.97 -23.45
N VAL A 15 31.65 -14.55 -23.80
CA VAL A 15 30.56 -15.40 -24.31
C VAL A 15 30.12 -14.97 -25.72
N PRO A 16 29.54 -15.87 -26.54
CA PRO A 16 29.04 -15.52 -27.87
C PRO A 16 27.78 -14.65 -27.82
N ALA A 17 27.50 -13.90 -28.89
CA ALA A 17 26.32 -13.03 -29.00
C ALA A 17 24.98 -13.77 -28.79
N ALA A 18 24.92 -15.04 -29.17
CA ALA A 18 23.74 -15.88 -28.97
C ALA A 18 23.40 -16.07 -27.48
N GLU A 19 24.41 -16.12 -26.61
CA GLU A 19 24.22 -16.29 -25.17
C GLU A 19 23.74 -14.99 -24.49
N ILE A 20 24.23 -13.84 -24.96
CA ILE A 20 23.70 -12.53 -24.55
C ILE A 20 22.21 -12.40 -24.93
N ARG A 21 21.84 -12.80 -26.16
CA ARG A 21 20.43 -12.83 -26.60
C ARG A 21 19.56 -13.74 -25.71
N ARG A 22 20.08 -14.89 -25.29
CA ARG A 22 19.39 -15.78 -24.34
C ARG A 22 19.17 -15.11 -22.98
N TRP A 23 20.16 -14.42 -22.42
CA TRP A 23 19.99 -13.69 -21.15
C TRP A 23 19.02 -12.52 -21.23
N ILE A 24 18.92 -11.85 -22.38
CA ILE A 24 17.88 -10.84 -22.63
C ILE A 24 16.50 -11.51 -22.63
N ALA A 25 16.33 -12.64 -23.34
CA ALA A 25 15.06 -13.38 -23.35
C ALA A 25 14.66 -13.88 -21.95
N GLU A 26 15.63 -14.31 -21.14
CA GLU A 26 15.44 -14.77 -19.76
C GLU A 26 15.27 -13.61 -18.74
N HIS A 27 15.25 -12.34 -19.18
CA HIS A 27 15.16 -11.15 -18.31
C HIS A 27 16.30 -11.04 -17.28
N ARG A 28 17.44 -11.68 -17.54
CA ARG A 28 18.65 -11.65 -16.70
C ARG A 28 19.62 -10.54 -17.10
N ALA A 29 19.55 -10.08 -18.34
CA ALA A 29 20.26 -8.93 -18.87
C ALA A 29 19.27 -8.00 -19.56
N ASP A 30 19.44 -6.70 -19.38
CA ASP A 30 18.59 -5.65 -19.95
C ASP A 30 19.44 -4.61 -20.69
N GLY A 31 18.79 -3.59 -21.26
CA GLY A 31 19.50 -2.51 -21.95
C GLY A 31 20.48 -1.73 -21.07
N ARG A 32 20.43 -1.86 -19.73
CA ARG A 32 21.32 -1.18 -18.79
C ARG A 32 22.56 -1.99 -18.44
N SER A 33 22.55 -3.28 -18.75
CA SER A 33 23.68 -4.16 -18.48
C SER A 33 24.90 -3.69 -19.27
N MET A 34 26.05 -3.58 -18.60
CA MET A 34 27.28 -3.14 -19.25
C MET A 34 27.88 -4.32 -20.01
N VAL A 35 28.13 -4.14 -21.29
CA VAL A 35 28.72 -5.13 -22.17
C VAL A 35 30.01 -4.57 -22.79
N LYS A 36 30.99 -5.43 -22.97
CA LYS A 36 32.27 -5.12 -23.60
C LYS A 36 32.52 -6.10 -24.72
N LYS A 37 32.69 -5.60 -25.94
CA LYS A 37 33.06 -6.41 -27.09
C LYS A 37 34.54 -6.74 -27.03
N GLU A 38 34.88 -7.97 -27.38
CA GLU A 38 36.26 -8.41 -27.51
C GLU A 38 37.00 -7.57 -28.56
N GLY A 39 38.06 -6.89 -28.14
CA GLY A 39 38.83 -5.93 -28.96
C GLY A 39 38.59 -4.46 -28.59
N GLU A 40 37.52 -4.15 -27.85
CA GLU A 40 37.26 -2.80 -27.36
C GLU A 40 37.78 -2.63 -25.93
N LYS A 41 38.18 -1.39 -25.58
CA LYS A 41 38.67 -1.09 -24.22
C LYS A 41 37.58 -0.63 -23.27
N GLU A 42 36.51 -0.04 -23.80
CA GLU A 42 35.45 0.58 -23.03
C GLU A 42 34.23 -0.33 -22.87
N TRP A 43 33.57 -0.19 -21.72
CA TRP A 43 32.29 -0.83 -21.45
C TRP A 43 31.17 0.04 -22.02
N GLN A 44 30.28 -0.58 -22.77
CA GLN A 44 29.13 0.08 -23.40
C GLN A 44 27.83 -0.47 -22.82
N SER A 45 26.74 0.29 -22.91
CA SER A 45 25.42 -0.20 -22.51
C SER A 45 24.92 -1.23 -23.53
N LEU A 46 24.36 -2.35 -23.07
CA LEU A 46 23.81 -3.37 -23.98
C LEU A 46 22.70 -2.80 -24.88
N GLY A 47 21.97 -1.79 -24.39
CA GLY A 47 20.95 -1.04 -25.14
C GLY A 47 21.49 -0.14 -26.25
N SER A 48 22.79 0.19 -26.27
CA SER A 48 23.39 0.97 -27.35
C SER A 48 23.83 0.13 -28.56
N LEU A 49 23.78 -1.21 -28.43
CA LEU A 49 24.15 -2.12 -29.50
C LEU A 49 22.91 -2.51 -30.32
N GLU A 50 22.83 -2.00 -31.54
CA GLU A 50 21.76 -2.32 -32.51
C GLU A 50 21.67 -3.82 -32.83
N GLU A 51 22.75 -4.58 -32.59
CA GLU A 51 22.82 -6.04 -32.72
C GLU A 51 21.90 -6.80 -31.72
N PHE A 52 21.55 -6.16 -30.60
CA PHE A 52 20.68 -6.75 -29.56
C PHE A 52 19.32 -6.05 -29.46
N PHE A 53 19.24 -4.78 -29.83
CA PHE A 53 18.00 -3.99 -29.83
C PHE A 53 17.80 -3.33 -31.20
N SER A 54 17.00 -3.94 -32.06
CA SER A 54 16.73 -3.42 -33.41
C SER A 54 15.50 -2.52 -33.39
N GLY A 55 15.67 -1.23 -33.70
CA GLY A 55 14.57 -0.29 -33.92
C GLY A 55 14.81 1.09 -33.31
N PRO A 56 13.99 2.11 -33.66
CA PRO A 56 14.08 3.47 -33.15
C PRO A 56 13.61 3.58 -31.68
N HIS A 57 14.04 2.67 -30.81
CA HIS A 57 14.05 2.89 -29.37
C HIS A 57 15.24 3.79 -28.99
N ARG A 58 15.29 4.96 -29.64
CA ARG A 58 16.18 6.08 -29.32
C ARG A 58 15.55 7.03 -28.29
N ASN A 59 14.45 6.63 -27.68
CA ASN A 59 14.07 7.10 -26.36
C ASN A 59 14.70 6.09 -25.40
N LEU A 60 15.78 6.45 -24.68
CA LEU A 60 15.59 7.22 -23.46
C LEU A 60 14.22 6.86 -22.87
N LEU A 61 14.04 5.60 -22.48
CA LEU A 61 13.39 5.43 -21.20
C LEU A 61 14.23 6.34 -20.30
N PRO A 62 13.68 7.42 -19.72
CA PRO A 62 14.31 7.96 -18.54
C PRO A 62 14.62 6.76 -17.63
N ALA A 63 15.59 6.91 -16.72
CA ALA A 63 15.65 6.01 -15.58
C ALA A 63 14.21 5.72 -15.12
N PRO A 64 13.88 4.57 -14.50
CA PRO A 64 12.72 4.63 -13.64
C PRO A 64 13.13 5.78 -12.71
N GLU A 65 12.51 6.94 -12.88
CA GLU A 65 12.67 7.99 -11.91
C GLU A 65 12.23 7.23 -10.69
N THR A 66 13.19 6.87 -9.83
CA THR A 66 12.91 6.76 -8.42
C THR A 66 12.46 8.16 -8.13
N SER A 67 11.19 8.45 -8.44
CA SER A 67 10.52 9.69 -8.21
C SER A 67 10.68 9.81 -6.72
N ILE A 68 11.67 10.62 -6.31
CA ILE A 68 12.09 10.68 -4.92
C ILE A 68 10.86 11.24 -4.23
N LEU A 69 10.17 10.36 -3.51
CA LEU A 69 8.98 10.73 -2.76
C LEU A 69 9.47 11.60 -1.63
N GLU A 70 9.20 12.89 -1.74
CA GLU A 70 9.53 13.86 -0.72
C GLU A 70 8.42 13.86 0.31
N ILE A 71 8.78 13.59 1.56
CA ILE A 71 7.85 13.58 2.68
C ILE A 71 7.62 15.02 3.11
N GLN A 72 6.40 15.51 2.92
CA GLN A 72 6.05 16.86 3.34
C GLN A 72 5.30 16.87 4.68
N PRO A 73 5.78 17.67 5.65
CA PRO A 73 5.04 17.92 6.89
C PRO A 73 3.92 18.96 6.68
N GLY A 74 3.00 19.05 7.65
CA GLY A 74 1.98 20.10 7.71
C GLY A 74 0.67 19.75 6.98
N LEU A 75 0.23 18.49 7.06
CA LEU A 75 -1.05 18.03 6.51
C LEU A 75 -2.23 18.87 7.05
N LYS A 76 -3.04 19.44 6.16
CA LYS A 76 -4.26 20.16 6.54
C LYS A 76 -5.50 19.30 6.34
N VAL A 77 -6.13 18.89 7.44
CA VAL A 77 -7.35 18.05 7.45
C VAL A 77 -8.47 18.66 6.59
N ARG A 78 -8.69 19.98 6.71
CA ARG A 78 -9.70 20.71 5.94
C ARG A 78 -9.46 20.61 4.44
N ASP A 79 -8.21 20.74 4.00
CA ASP A 79 -7.86 20.72 2.57
C ASP A 79 -8.06 19.31 1.99
N CYS A 80 -7.74 18.27 2.77
CA CYS A 80 -8.01 16.88 2.39
C CYS A 80 -9.50 16.61 2.22
N LEU A 81 -10.32 17.03 3.20
CA LEU A 81 -11.78 16.88 3.13
C LEU A 81 -12.40 17.69 2.00
N LYS A 82 -11.93 18.92 1.78
CA LYS A 82 -12.40 19.77 0.68
C LYS A 82 -12.05 19.15 -0.68
N SER A 83 -10.82 18.64 -0.82
CA SER A 83 -10.38 17.95 -2.03
C SER A 83 -11.22 16.69 -2.30
N ALA A 84 -11.40 15.85 -1.28
CA ALA A 84 -12.22 14.65 -1.36
C ALA A 84 -13.68 14.96 -1.72
N TRP A 85 -14.29 15.96 -1.08
CA TRP A 85 -15.65 16.39 -1.40
C TRP A 85 -15.75 16.93 -2.83
N SER A 86 -14.77 17.71 -3.28
CA SER A 86 -14.77 18.27 -4.63
C SER A 86 -14.63 17.20 -5.72
N ALA A 87 -13.84 16.17 -5.48
CA ALA A 87 -13.70 15.03 -6.39
C ALA A 87 -14.96 14.15 -6.38
N PHE A 88 -15.52 13.90 -5.19
CA PHE A 88 -16.78 13.16 -5.07
C PHE A 88 -17.94 13.87 -5.76
N ALA A 89 -18.08 15.18 -5.55
CA ALA A 89 -19.15 15.97 -6.15
C ALA A 89 -19.03 16.12 -7.67
N ALA A 90 -17.85 15.91 -8.24
CA ALA A 90 -17.65 15.94 -9.69
C ALA A 90 -18.31 14.74 -10.38
N ASP A 91 -18.13 13.53 -9.84
CA ASP A 91 -18.65 12.29 -10.42
C ASP A 91 -19.17 11.30 -9.35
N PRO A 92 -20.23 11.65 -8.60
CA PRO A 92 -20.65 10.89 -7.41
C PRO A 92 -21.14 9.48 -7.78
N TRP A 93 -21.83 9.34 -8.91
CA TRP A 93 -22.39 8.05 -9.36
C TRP A 93 -21.30 7.06 -9.75
N ARG A 94 -20.26 7.51 -10.45
CA ARG A 94 -19.14 6.65 -10.86
C ARG A 94 -18.33 6.20 -9.66
N ILE A 95 -17.97 7.12 -8.77
CA ILE A 95 -17.15 6.83 -7.60
C ILE A 95 -17.88 5.88 -6.65
N THR A 96 -19.16 6.17 -6.38
CA THR A 96 -20.01 5.31 -5.54
C THR A 96 -20.23 3.95 -6.21
N GLY A 97 -20.52 3.93 -7.51
CA GLY A 97 -20.76 2.71 -8.27
C GLY A 97 -19.57 1.76 -8.29
N VAL A 98 -18.36 2.27 -8.57
CA VAL A 98 -17.12 1.47 -8.55
C VAL A 98 -16.84 0.94 -7.15
N THR A 99 -16.96 1.79 -6.13
CA THR A 99 -16.68 1.41 -4.73
C THR A 99 -17.69 0.36 -4.23
N ALA A 100 -18.98 0.58 -4.49
CA ALA A 100 -20.06 -0.34 -4.14
C ALA A 100 -19.91 -1.68 -4.85
N LEU A 101 -19.54 -1.67 -6.14
CA LEU A 101 -19.31 -2.90 -6.90
C LEU A 101 -18.13 -3.69 -6.33
N SER A 102 -17.02 -3.04 -6.00
CA SER A 102 -15.87 -3.72 -5.36
C SER A 102 -16.25 -4.34 -4.01
N TRP A 103 -17.05 -3.64 -3.20
CA TRP A 103 -17.56 -4.18 -1.94
C TRP A 103 -18.55 -5.33 -2.15
N LEU A 104 -19.39 -5.26 -3.18
CA LEU A 104 -20.31 -6.34 -3.55
C LEU A 104 -19.55 -7.60 -3.98
N VAL A 105 -18.50 -7.46 -4.79
CA VAL A 105 -17.63 -8.57 -5.17
C VAL A 105 -17.00 -9.20 -3.92
N PHE A 106 -16.48 -8.37 -3.00
CA PHE A 106 -15.93 -8.85 -1.74
C PHE A 106 -16.97 -9.58 -0.90
N PHE A 107 -18.19 -9.04 -0.80
CA PHE A 107 -19.30 -9.65 -0.07
C PHE A 107 -19.69 -11.01 -0.66
N VAL A 108 -19.86 -11.10 -1.99
CA VAL A 108 -20.20 -12.33 -2.70
C VAL A 108 -19.14 -13.41 -2.51
N VAL A 109 -17.85 -13.04 -2.59
CA VAL A 109 -16.75 -13.98 -2.33
C VAL A 109 -16.84 -14.56 -0.92
N ASN A 110 -17.18 -13.75 0.07
CA ASN A 110 -17.30 -14.19 1.46
C ASN A 110 -18.59 -15.00 1.77
N LEU A 111 -19.53 -15.14 0.83
CA LEU A 111 -20.70 -16.03 0.99
C LEU A 111 -20.31 -17.52 0.96
N ILE A 112 -19.17 -17.86 0.36
CA ILE A 112 -18.71 -19.25 0.27
C ILE A 112 -17.99 -19.60 1.59
N PRO A 113 -18.50 -20.55 2.40
CA PRO A 113 -17.84 -20.92 3.66
C PRO A 113 -16.42 -21.46 3.43
N PHE A 114 -15.47 -21.10 4.29
CA PHE A 114 -14.05 -21.48 4.27
C PHE A 114 -13.26 -21.04 3.03
N ALA A 115 -13.68 -21.42 1.82
CA ALA A 115 -13.04 -21.01 0.58
C ALA A 115 -13.16 -19.49 0.34
N GLY A 116 -14.33 -18.92 0.64
CA GLY A 116 -14.56 -17.48 0.57
C GLY A 116 -13.74 -16.69 1.57
N SER A 117 -13.47 -17.22 2.76
CA SER A 117 -12.61 -16.57 3.75
C SER A 117 -11.16 -16.53 3.31
N ILE A 118 -10.63 -17.63 2.76
CA ILE A 118 -9.26 -17.69 2.23
C ILE A 118 -9.13 -16.75 1.01
N LEU A 119 -10.09 -16.82 0.09
CA LEU A 119 -10.09 -15.99 -1.11
C LEU A 119 -10.30 -14.51 -0.76
N GLY A 120 -11.21 -14.20 0.16
CA GLY A 120 -11.46 -12.86 0.67
C GLY A 120 -10.21 -12.27 1.33
N PHE A 121 -9.49 -13.05 2.13
CA PHE A 121 -8.21 -12.64 2.71
C PHE A 121 -7.17 -12.29 1.62
N LEU A 122 -7.02 -13.16 0.62
CA LEU A 122 -6.09 -12.94 -0.51
C LEU A 122 -6.47 -11.72 -1.36
N LEU A 123 -7.75 -11.48 -1.57
CA LEU A 123 -8.26 -10.41 -2.42
C LEU A 123 -8.40 -9.06 -1.70
N ASN A 124 -8.42 -9.03 -0.36
CA ASN A 124 -8.59 -7.80 0.42
C ASN A 124 -7.55 -6.74 0.03
N GLY A 125 -6.26 -7.09 0.10
CA GLY A 125 -5.18 -6.16 -0.23
C GLY A 125 -5.24 -5.64 -1.66
N PRO A 126 -5.28 -6.50 -2.69
CA PRO A 126 -5.36 -6.10 -4.09
C PRO A 126 -6.60 -5.26 -4.44
N ILE A 127 -7.79 -5.63 -3.96
CA ILE A 127 -9.03 -4.87 -4.23
C ILE A 127 -8.95 -3.50 -3.56
N MET A 128 -8.53 -3.43 -2.29
CA MET A 128 -8.37 -2.15 -1.59
C MET A 128 -7.28 -1.29 -2.24
N GLY A 129 -6.18 -1.88 -2.70
CA GLY A 129 -5.13 -1.19 -3.44
C GLY A 129 -5.65 -0.61 -4.75
N GLY A 130 -6.45 -1.38 -5.50
CA GLY A 130 -7.13 -0.90 -6.71
C GLY A 130 -8.10 0.24 -6.44
N LEU A 131 -8.88 0.18 -5.34
CA LEU A 131 -9.77 1.26 -4.93
C LEU A 131 -9.01 2.54 -4.55
N PHE A 132 -7.86 2.42 -3.87
CA PHE A 132 -7.00 3.57 -3.57
C PHE A 132 -6.39 4.17 -4.85
N PHE A 133 -5.94 3.34 -5.79
CA PHE A 133 -5.45 3.81 -7.08
C PHE A 133 -6.55 4.52 -7.89
N PHE A 134 -7.74 3.94 -7.98
CA PHE A 134 -8.92 4.57 -8.58
C PHE A 134 -9.25 5.90 -7.89
N SER A 135 -9.26 5.94 -6.55
CA SER A 135 -9.53 7.16 -5.78
C SER A 135 -8.52 8.27 -6.06
N ARG A 136 -7.24 7.92 -6.24
CA ARG A 136 -6.20 8.86 -6.68
C ARG A 136 -6.50 9.41 -8.07
N ARG A 137 -6.82 8.55 -9.02
CA ARG A 137 -7.19 8.98 -10.38
C ARG A 137 -8.45 9.83 -10.39
N ALA A 138 -9.40 9.56 -9.49
CA ALA A 138 -10.60 10.38 -9.32
C ALA A 138 -10.25 11.79 -8.79
N LEU A 139 -9.31 11.91 -7.84
CA LEU A 139 -8.79 13.21 -7.40
C LEU A 139 -8.10 13.98 -8.54
N LEU A 140 -7.36 13.27 -9.39
CA LEU A 140 -6.69 13.84 -10.57
C LEU A 140 -7.64 14.10 -11.76
N ARG A 141 -8.93 13.74 -11.65
CA ARG A 141 -9.94 13.82 -12.73
C ARG A 141 -9.62 12.97 -13.96
N GLU A 142 -8.93 11.84 -13.75
CA GLU A 142 -8.51 10.91 -14.80
C GLU A 142 -9.06 9.48 -14.61
N ALA A 143 -10.03 9.30 -13.71
CA ALA A 143 -10.59 7.98 -13.41
C ALA A 143 -11.31 7.37 -14.62
N ARG A 144 -10.95 6.13 -14.97
CA ARG A 144 -11.59 5.37 -16.07
C ARG A 144 -12.78 4.56 -15.57
N GLY A 145 -12.71 4.05 -14.34
CA GLY A 145 -13.79 3.28 -13.72
C GLY A 145 -13.31 1.99 -13.06
N VAL A 146 -14.08 0.91 -13.23
CA VAL A 146 -13.80 -0.42 -12.64
C VAL A 146 -12.51 -1.04 -13.18
N GLU A 147 -12.15 -0.70 -14.42
CA GLU A 147 -10.92 -1.14 -15.09
C GLU A 147 -9.69 -0.78 -14.26
N ASP A 148 -9.64 0.43 -13.68
CA ASP A 148 -8.52 0.88 -12.85
C ASP A 148 -8.31 -0.03 -11.63
N VAL A 149 -9.41 -0.47 -11.01
CA VAL A 149 -9.38 -1.35 -9.84
C VAL A 149 -8.92 -2.75 -10.25
N SER A 150 -9.48 -3.28 -11.33
CA SER A 150 -9.18 -4.64 -11.82
C SER A 150 -7.74 -4.77 -12.34
N GLU A 151 -7.27 -3.82 -13.16
CA GLU A 151 -5.90 -3.80 -13.68
C GLU A 151 -4.90 -3.71 -12.53
N THR A 152 -5.12 -2.81 -11.58
CA THR A 152 -4.24 -2.68 -10.41
C THR A 152 -4.26 -3.94 -9.55
N ALA A 153 -5.44 -4.52 -9.30
CA ALA A 153 -5.57 -5.74 -8.52
C ALA A 153 -4.83 -6.93 -9.15
N GLN A 154 -4.79 -7.02 -10.48
CA GLN A 154 -4.06 -8.07 -11.21
C GLN A 154 -2.56 -7.79 -11.31
N GLN A 155 -2.17 -6.60 -11.74
CA GLN A 155 -0.76 -6.24 -11.98
C GLN A 155 0.04 -6.10 -10.68
N ARG A 156 -0.58 -5.55 -9.62
CA ARG A 156 0.04 -5.27 -8.32
C ARG A 156 -0.47 -6.21 -7.23
N PHE A 157 -0.98 -7.39 -7.59
CA PHE A 157 -1.52 -8.36 -6.64
C PHE A 157 -0.57 -8.64 -5.48
N LEU A 158 0.64 -9.13 -5.78
CA LEU A 158 1.58 -9.60 -4.78
C LEU A 158 2.08 -8.47 -3.88
N PRO A 159 2.52 -7.31 -4.40
CA PRO A 159 2.89 -6.18 -3.56
C PRO A 159 1.75 -5.69 -2.66
N CYS A 160 0.53 -5.54 -3.18
CA CYS A 160 -0.62 -5.07 -2.39
C CYS A 160 -0.98 -6.07 -1.29
N PHE A 161 -1.06 -7.35 -1.63
CA PHE A 161 -1.34 -8.43 -0.67
C PHE A 161 -0.26 -8.51 0.42
N LEU A 162 1.02 -8.51 0.04
CA LEU A 162 2.11 -8.57 1.02
C LEU A 162 2.12 -7.33 1.92
N SER A 163 1.91 -6.14 1.36
CA SER A 163 1.89 -4.91 2.14
C SER A 163 0.78 -4.92 3.19
N THR A 164 -0.45 -5.30 2.84
CA THR A 164 -1.55 -5.38 3.82
C THR A 164 -1.33 -6.48 4.83
N THR A 165 -0.98 -7.67 4.38
CA THR A 165 -0.86 -8.85 5.25
C THR A 165 0.30 -8.70 6.22
N VAL A 166 1.48 -8.30 5.74
CA VAL A 166 2.65 -8.10 6.60
C VAL A 166 2.41 -6.95 7.58
N SER A 167 1.79 -5.84 7.14
CA SER A 167 1.47 -4.72 8.04
C SER A 167 0.48 -5.14 9.14
N GLN A 168 -0.56 -5.91 8.81
CA GLN A 168 -1.55 -6.36 9.79
C GLN A 168 -0.97 -7.38 10.78
N ILE A 169 -0.18 -8.35 10.31
CA ILE A 169 0.48 -9.32 11.18
C ILE A 169 1.41 -8.61 12.16
N LEU A 170 2.27 -7.72 11.65
CA LEU A 170 3.20 -6.97 12.50
C LEU A 170 2.46 -6.02 13.44
N ALA A 171 1.36 -5.40 13.00
CA ALA A 171 0.56 -4.52 13.84
C ALA A 171 -0.20 -5.31 14.93
N ALA A 172 -0.54 -6.58 14.70
CA ALA A 172 -1.22 -7.43 15.68
C ALA A 172 -0.27 -7.97 16.78
N CYS A 173 1.04 -8.01 16.54
CA CYS A 173 2.00 -8.56 17.49
C CYS A 173 1.91 -7.96 18.91
N PRO A 174 1.82 -6.63 19.11
CA PRO A 174 1.70 -6.05 20.45
C PRO A 174 0.44 -6.50 21.19
N PHE A 175 -0.70 -6.62 20.51
CA PHE A 175 -1.93 -7.13 21.10
C PHE A 175 -1.79 -8.60 21.53
N LEU A 176 -1.20 -9.45 20.67
CA LEU A 176 -0.95 -10.86 21.02
C LEU A 176 0.00 -11.00 22.22
N VAL A 177 1.05 -10.19 22.28
CA VAL A 177 1.99 -10.16 23.41
C VAL A 177 1.30 -9.66 24.69
N GLY A 178 0.43 -8.65 24.60
CA GLY A 178 -0.36 -8.15 25.73
C GLY A 178 -1.46 -9.11 26.19
N LEU A 179 -1.95 -9.97 25.29
CA LEU A 179 -2.98 -10.97 25.59
C LEU A 179 -2.45 -12.07 26.51
N ILE A 180 -1.21 -12.53 26.33
CA ILE A 180 -0.58 -13.59 27.14
C ILE A 180 -0.61 -13.28 28.66
N PRO A 181 -0.06 -12.13 29.14
CA PRO A 181 -0.10 -11.80 30.56
C PRO A 181 -1.52 -11.49 31.03
N THR A 182 -2.39 -10.95 30.18
CA THR A 182 -3.81 -10.74 30.53
C THR A 182 -4.50 -12.07 30.85
N LEU A 183 -4.31 -13.09 30.01
CA LEU A 183 -4.83 -14.44 30.25
C LEU A 183 -4.20 -15.09 31.48
N ALA A 184 -2.89 -14.94 31.68
CA ALA A 184 -2.20 -15.48 32.85
C ALA A 184 -2.69 -14.84 34.17
N LEU A 185 -2.82 -13.50 34.19
CA LEU A 185 -3.34 -12.78 35.35
C LEU A 185 -4.82 -13.09 35.58
N GLY A 186 -5.63 -13.24 34.53
CA GLY A 186 -7.02 -13.66 34.64
C GLY A 186 -7.17 -15.05 35.26
N LEU A 187 -6.29 -15.99 34.90
CA LEU A 187 -6.26 -17.32 35.49
C LEU A 187 -5.82 -17.28 36.97
N VAL A 188 -4.74 -16.56 37.29
CA VAL A 188 -4.14 -16.54 38.63
C VAL A 188 -4.93 -15.70 39.63
N LEU A 189 -5.37 -14.50 39.22
CA LEU A 189 -6.01 -13.51 40.10
C LEU A 189 -7.55 -13.54 39.99
N GLY A 190 -8.08 -13.97 38.84
CA GLY A 190 -9.51 -14.07 38.58
C GLY A 190 -10.10 -15.47 38.77
N GLY A 191 -9.27 -16.48 39.04
CA GLY A 191 -9.73 -17.86 39.25
C GLY A 191 -10.21 -18.57 37.97
N GLY A 192 -9.89 -18.03 36.79
CA GLY A 192 -10.26 -18.62 35.50
C GLY A 192 -11.71 -18.38 35.06
N GLU A 193 -12.54 -17.70 35.88
CA GLU A 193 -13.92 -17.38 35.57
C GLU A 193 -14.15 -15.85 35.60
N TRP A 194 -14.93 -15.34 34.64
CA TRP A 194 -15.28 -13.91 34.58
C TRP A 194 -16.18 -13.47 35.74
N SER A 195 -16.95 -14.40 36.33
CA SER A 195 -17.78 -14.18 37.52
C SER A 195 -16.95 -13.80 38.75
N GLY A 196 -15.71 -14.30 38.88
CA GLY A 196 -14.80 -13.99 39.99
C GLY A 196 -14.33 -12.52 40.02
N LEU A 197 -14.60 -11.78 38.95
CA LEU A 197 -14.25 -10.37 38.77
C LEU A 197 -15.45 -9.42 38.99
N GLU A 198 -16.65 -9.95 39.21
CA GLU A 198 -17.83 -9.15 39.50
C GLU A 198 -17.65 -8.37 40.81
N GLY A 199 -17.94 -7.06 40.77
CA GLY A 199 -17.76 -6.16 41.90
C GLY A 199 -16.31 -5.73 42.19
N ARG A 200 -15.32 -6.13 41.37
CA ARG A 200 -13.89 -5.79 41.57
C ARG A 200 -13.29 -4.98 40.41
N PRO A 201 -13.76 -3.75 40.14
CA PRO A 201 -13.39 -2.99 38.93
C PRO A 201 -11.89 -2.72 38.82
N PHE A 202 -11.21 -2.38 39.92
CA PHE A 202 -9.77 -2.12 39.91
C PHE A 202 -8.94 -3.36 39.59
N LEU A 203 -9.36 -4.54 40.07
CA LEU A 203 -8.69 -5.80 39.76
C LEU A 203 -8.88 -6.18 38.29
N THR A 204 -10.10 -6.04 37.78
CA THR A 204 -10.41 -6.28 36.36
C THR A 204 -9.58 -5.36 35.45
N LEU A 205 -9.50 -4.07 35.79
CA LEU A 205 -8.68 -3.11 35.03
C LEU A 205 -7.19 -3.46 35.09
N ALA A 206 -6.67 -3.89 36.25
CA ALA A 206 -5.28 -4.31 36.37
C ALA A 206 -4.99 -5.54 35.50
N ILE A 207 -5.88 -6.54 35.49
CA ILE A 207 -5.75 -7.75 34.65
C ILE A 207 -5.79 -7.38 33.16
N LEU A 208 -6.69 -6.50 32.74
CA LEU A 208 -6.86 -6.11 31.33
C LEU A 208 -5.80 -5.10 30.84
N SER A 209 -5.09 -4.43 31.75
CA SER A 209 -4.13 -3.38 31.40
C SER A 209 -3.10 -3.79 30.34
N PRO A 210 -2.52 -5.01 30.32
CA PRO A 210 -1.56 -5.41 29.28
C PRO A 210 -2.22 -5.55 27.90
N ALA A 211 -3.44 -6.10 27.82
CA ALA A 211 -4.19 -6.18 26.57
C ALA A 211 -4.60 -4.79 26.06
N ILE A 212 -4.96 -3.86 26.95
CA ILE A 212 -5.27 -2.46 26.57
C ILE A 212 -4.02 -1.79 25.99
N VAL A 213 -2.86 -1.92 26.64
CA VAL A 213 -1.59 -1.37 26.13
C VAL A 213 -1.23 -2.00 24.78
N GLY A 214 -1.36 -3.33 24.66
CA GLY A 214 -1.14 -4.04 23.41
C GLY A 214 -2.07 -3.57 22.29
N PHE A 215 -3.35 -3.36 22.59
CA PHE A 215 -4.33 -2.85 21.64
C PHE A 215 -4.00 -1.41 21.19
N LEU A 216 -3.64 -0.52 22.11
CA LEU A 216 -3.23 0.85 21.78
C LEU A 216 -1.96 0.87 20.90
N ALA A 217 -0.99 0.00 21.19
CA ALA A 217 0.20 -0.16 20.36
C ALA A 217 -0.15 -0.69 18.96
N THR A 218 -1.08 -1.64 18.85
CA THR A 218 -1.62 -2.12 17.57
C THR A 218 -2.30 -1.00 16.78
N LEU A 219 -3.13 -0.16 17.40
CA LEU A 219 -3.75 0.99 16.74
C LEU A 219 -2.70 1.99 16.23
N TYR A 220 -1.67 2.27 17.04
CA TYR A 220 -0.58 3.17 16.65
C TYR A 220 0.19 2.64 15.43
N LEU A 221 0.60 1.37 15.44
CA LEU A 221 1.28 0.75 14.30
C LEU A 221 0.40 0.69 13.05
N SER A 222 -0.89 0.36 13.22
CA SER A 222 -1.85 0.35 12.12
C SER A 222 -1.98 1.73 11.47
N LEU A 223 -1.95 2.80 12.28
CA LEU A 223 -1.95 4.17 11.76
C LEU A 223 -0.65 4.46 11.01
N LEU A 224 0.51 4.10 11.56
CA LEU A 224 1.80 4.33 10.91
C LEU A 224 1.94 3.61 9.56
N TRP A 225 1.31 2.45 9.41
CA TRP A 225 1.30 1.69 8.16
C TRP A 225 0.07 1.91 7.28
N ALA A 226 -0.86 2.79 7.67
CA ALA A 226 -2.08 3.04 6.90
C ALA A 226 -1.81 3.47 5.43
N MET A 227 -0.70 4.17 5.19
CA MET A 227 -0.28 4.61 3.85
C MET A 227 0.51 3.57 3.05
N ALA A 228 0.77 2.38 3.61
CA ALA A 228 1.59 1.37 2.94
C ALA A 228 0.88 0.83 1.69
N LEU A 229 -0.42 0.55 1.80
CA LEU A 229 -1.22 0.07 0.68
C LEU A 229 -1.38 1.14 -0.44
N PRO A 230 -1.76 2.40 -0.15
CA PRO A 230 -1.73 3.48 -1.12
C PRO A 230 -0.37 3.63 -1.84
N LEU A 231 0.74 3.58 -1.09
CA LEU A 231 2.08 3.67 -1.66
C LEU A 231 2.35 2.55 -2.65
N VAL A 232 2.06 1.30 -2.29
CA VAL A 232 2.29 0.16 -3.19
C VAL A 232 1.41 0.21 -4.44
N ALA A 233 0.15 0.64 -4.28
CA ALA A 233 -0.80 0.74 -5.38
C ALA A 233 -0.44 1.86 -6.37
N CYS A 234 0.08 2.98 -5.86
CA CYS A 234 0.29 4.20 -6.65
C CYS A 234 1.73 4.44 -7.10
N THR A 235 2.69 3.65 -6.61
CA THR A 235 4.11 3.81 -6.90
C THR A 235 4.75 2.49 -7.33
N SER A 236 5.95 2.57 -7.90
CA SER A 236 6.71 1.38 -8.28
C SER A 236 7.38 0.65 -7.11
N LEU A 237 7.24 1.15 -5.88
CA LEU A 237 7.91 0.60 -4.70
C LEU A 237 7.52 -0.86 -4.42
N GLY A 238 8.50 -1.64 -3.94
CA GLY A 238 8.23 -2.93 -3.31
C GLY A 238 7.51 -2.77 -1.97
N PHE A 239 6.85 -3.83 -1.50
CA PHE A 239 6.00 -3.78 -0.29
C PHE A 239 6.76 -3.29 0.96
N TRP A 240 8.00 -3.76 1.15
CA TRP A 240 8.78 -3.42 2.34
C TRP A 240 9.25 -1.97 2.35
N GLU A 241 9.69 -1.45 1.19
CA GLU A 241 10.07 -0.05 1.06
C GLU A 241 8.87 0.88 1.18
N ALA A 242 7.69 0.46 0.70
CA ALA A 242 6.45 1.17 0.94
C ALA A 242 6.07 1.21 2.44
N MET A 243 6.25 0.12 3.19
CA MET A 243 6.01 0.11 4.64
C MET A 243 6.95 1.05 5.40
N LYS A 244 8.25 1.05 5.10
CA LYS A 244 9.22 1.99 5.70
C LYS A 244 8.89 3.45 5.35
N THR A 245 8.45 3.69 4.12
CA THR A 245 8.11 5.03 3.64
C THR A 245 6.80 5.52 4.25
N SER A 246 5.80 4.64 4.37
CA SER A 246 4.56 4.87 5.10
C SER A 246 4.82 5.29 6.55
N TRP A 247 5.70 4.53 7.25
CA TRP A 247 6.08 4.84 8.62
C TRP A 247 6.70 6.24 8.73
N ARG A 248 7.67 6.57 7.88
CA ARG A 248 8.34 7.88 7.91
C ARG A 248 7.37 9.02 7.59
N GLY A 249 6.53 8.86 6.57
CA GLY A 249 5.58 9.87 6.13
C GLY A 249 4.48 10.14 7.14
N THR A 250 3.86 9.08 7.66
CA THR A 250 2.76 9.19 8.62
C THR A 250 3.26 9.67 9.97
N ARG A 251 4.44 9.23 10.44
CA ARG A 251 5.04 9.72 11.69
C ARG A 251 5.33 11.21 11.66
N ALA A 252 5.73 11.76 10.51
CA ALA A 252 5.99 13.18 10.34
C ALA A 252 4.72 14.05 10.41
N ASN A 253 3.54 13.47 10.12
CA ASN A 253 2.23 14.13 10.12
C ASN A 253 1.25 13.43 11.06
N PHE A 254 1.75 12.87 12.16
CA PHE A 254 1.01 11.90 12.96
C PHE A 254 -0.30 12.48 13.49
N PHE A 255 -0.24 13.65 14.12
CA PHE A 255 -1.41 14.25 14.78
C PHE A 255 -2.47 14.68 13.77
N GLU A 256 -2.05 15.25 12.65
CA GLU A 256 -2.95 15.72 11.60
C GLU A 256 -3.62 14.55 10.89
N TYR A 257 -2.86 13.48 10.61
CA TYR A 257 -3.40 12.28 10.01
C TYR A 257 -4.32 11.52 10.98
N PHE A 258 -3.94 11.44 12.27
CA PHE A 258 -4.78 10.87 13.32
C PHE A 258 -6.11 11.63 13.45
N LEU A 259 -6.06 12.97 13.46
CA LEU A 259 -7.26 13.81 13.50
C LEU A 259 -8.14 13.58 12.26
N LEU A 260 -7.53 13.49 11.07
CA LEU A 260 -8.27 13.14 9.85
C LEU A 260 -8.97 11.79 10.00
N MET A 261 -8.30 10.76 10.53
CA MET A 261 -8.91 9.45 10.76
C MET A 261 -10.06 9.49 11.76
N ILE A 262 -9.96 10.29 12.83
CA ILE A 262 -11.08 10.49 13.77
C ILE A 262 -12.27 11.12 13.06
N VAL A 263 -12.05 12.17 12.26
CA VAL A 263 -13.12 12.83 11.51
C VAL A 263 -13.77 11.87 10.52
N LEU A 264 -12.99 11.10 9.76
CA LEU A 264 -13.51 10.11 8.82
C LEU A 264 -14.24 8.97 9.54
N CYS A 265 -13.75 8.55 10.70
CA CYS A 265 -14.42 7.55 11.55
C CYS A 265 -15.80 8.06 12.00
N ALA A 266 -15.88 9.29 12.52
CA ALA A 266 -17.13 9.92 12.92
C ALA A 266 -18.11 10.08 11.74
N LEU A 267 -17.61 10.46 10.56
CA LEU A 267 -18.42 10.54 9.34
C LEU A 267 -18.98 9.17 8.94
N ASN A 268 -18.17 8.11 8.97
CA ASN A 268 -18.64 6.75 8.65
C ASN A 268 -19.66 6.24 9.67
N PHE A 269 -19.47 6.51 10.96
CA PHE A 269 -20.46 6.19 11.99
C PHE A 269 -21.78 6.93 11.75
N LEU A 270 -21.73 8.22 11.42
CA LEU A 270 -22.92 8.99 11.06
C LEU A 270 -23.62 8.42 9.82
N GLY A 271 -22.85 8.03 8.81
CA GLY A 271 -23.35 7.37 7.60
C GLY A 271 -24.01 6.02 7.88
N LEU A 272 -23.50 5.26 8.85
CA LEU A 272 -24.09 4.00 9.30
C LEU A 272 -25.46 4.23 9.97
N PHE A 273 -25.57 5.22 10.86
CA PHE A 273 -26.83 5.56 11.55
C PHE A 273 -27.93 6.06 10.61
N LEU A 274 -27.56 6.58 9.43
CA LEU A 274 -28.49 6.95 8.36
C LEU A 274 -28.85 5.73 7.47
N PHE A 275 -29.39 4.68 8.09
CA PHE A 275 -29.93 3.46 7.46
C PHE A 275 -28.97 2.72 6.51
N CYS A 276 -27.66 2.71 6.77
CA CYS A 276 -26.62 2.13 5.89
C CYS A 276 -26.49 2.78 4.50
N ILE A 277 -27.48 3.55 4.03
CA ILE A 277 -27.43 4.31 2.77
C ILE A 277 -26.31 5.36 2.84
N GLY A 278 -26.11 5.95 4.02
CA GLY A 278 -25.01 6.90 4.25
C GLY A 278 -23.62 6.28 4.03
N LEU A 279 -23.44 4.97 4.16
CA LEU A 279 -22.14 4.32 3.90
C LEU A 279 -21.74 4.40 2.42
N PHE A 280 -22.71 4.39 1.50
CA PHE A 280 -22.43 4.57 0.07
C PHE A 280 -21.85 5.95 -0.24
N LEU A 281 -22.08 6.95 0.64
CA LEU A 281 -21.48 8.27 0.54
C LEU A 281 -20.16 8.35 1.32
N THR A 282 -20.13 7.87 2.56
CA THR A 282 -19.00 8.09 3.47
C THR A 282 -17.81 7.18 3.18
N ALA A 283 -18.04 5.96 2.68
CA ALA A 283 -16.97 5.03 2.32
C ALA A 283 -16.09 5.56 1.16
N PRO A 284 -16.64 5.93 -0.02
CA PRO A 284 -15.82 6.53 -1.09
C PRO A 284 -15.19 7.85 -0.66
N LEU A 285 -15.91 8.68 0.11
CA LEU A 285 -15.35 9.92 0.64
C LEU A 285 -14.14 9.68 1.55
N THR A 286 -14.17 8.61 2.34
CA THR A 286 -13.05 8.19 3.20
C THR A 286 -11.84 7.77 2.36
N MET A 287 -12.06 7.00 1.28
CA MET A 287 -10.97 6.60 0.38
C MET A 287 -10.36 7.82 -0.33
N LEU A 288 -11.19 8.75 -0.82
CA LEU A 288 -10.74 9.99 -1.44
C LEU A 288 -9.99 10.89 -0.46
N ALA A 289 -10.47 11.05 0.77
CA ALA A 289 -9.80 11.86 1.80
C ALA A 289 -8.46 11.26 2.21
N THR A 290 -8.39 9.93 2.32
CA THR A 290 -7.14 9.20 2.56
C THR A 290 -6.16 9.41 1.41
N MET A 291 -6.62 9.36 0.16
CA MET A 291 -5.76 9.64 -1.00
C MET A 291 -5.36 11.11 -1.14
N ALA A 292 -6.20 12.05 -0.72
CA ALA A 292 -5.84 13.46 -0.66
C ALA A 292 -4.73 13.69 0.37
N ALA A 293 -4.77 12.98 1.51
CA ALA A 293 -3.69 13.00 2.48
C ALA A 293 -2.41 12.33 1.93
N TYR A 294 -2.54 11.22 1.21
CA TYR A 294 -1.43 10.57 0.52
C TYR A 294 -0.71 11.52 -0.45
N GLU A 295 -1.43 12.22 -1.33
CA GLU A 295 -0.86 13.20 -2.28
C GLU A 295 -0.20 14.40 -1.58
N HIS A 296 -0.69 14.78 -0.40
CA HIS A 296 -0.05 15.83 0.39
C HIS A 296 1.26 15.33 1.03
N ILE A 297 1.22 14.17 1.68
CA ILE A 297 2.35 13.61 2.44
C ILE A 297 3.46 13.17 1.48
N PHE A 298 3.12 12.54 0.36
CA PHE A 298 4.06 11.92 -0.58
C PHE A 298 4.00 12.62 -1.94
N ARG A 299 4.64 13.79 -2.06
CA ARG A 299 4.78 14.42 -3.37
C ARG A 299 5.99 13.87 -4.11
N THR A 300 5.82 13.66 -5.41
CA THR A 300 6.95 13.41 -6.31
C THR A 300 7.73 14.72 -6.43
N ALA A 301 9.00 14.73 -6.02
CA ALA A 301 9.87 15.87 -6.27
C ALA A 301 9.96 16.09 -7.79
N VAL A 302 9.40 17.19 -8.29
CA VAL A 302 9.68 17.62 -9.68
C VAL A 302 11.16 18.00 -9.70
N PRO A 303 11.99 17.40 -10.57
CA PRO A 303 13.38 17.83 -10.69
C PRO A 303 13.36 19.31 -11.03
N ARG A 304 13.90 20.15 -10.12
CA ARG A 304 14.13 21.56 -10.41
C ARG A 304 15.04 21.60 -11.63
N SER A 305 14.48 21.94 -12.79
CA SER A 305 15.26 22.32 -13.95
C SER A 305 16.10 23.52 -13.53
N ARG A 306 17.38 23.29 -13.26
CA ARG A 306 18.39 24.33 -13.22
C ARG A 306 18.89 24.57 -14.64
#